data_AF-A0A920P428-F1
#
_entry.id   AF-A0A920P428-F1
#
_cell.length_a   1.000
_cell.length_b   1.000
_cell.length_c   1.000
_cell.angle_alpha   90.00
_cell.angle_beta   90.00
_cell.angle_gamma   90.00
#
_symmetry.space_group_name_H-M   'P 1'
#
loop_
_entity.id
_entity.type
_entity.pdbx_description
1 polymer ?
#
loop_
_entity_poly.entity_id
_entity_poly.type
_entity_poly.pdbx_seq_one_letter_code
_entity_poly.pdbx_strand_id
1 'polypeptide(L)'
;MNELVGTGEISAPIVIGRDHLDTGSVASPNRETEAMKDGTDAVADWPILNALLNTASGASWVSFHHGGGVGIGNSLHAGQVLVADGTAK
;
A
#
# COMPACT_ATOMS: atom_id res chain seq x y z
N MET A 1 15.69 -9.33 -6.29
CA MET A 1 15.60 -9.45 -4.82
C MET A 1 15.21 -10.86 -4.41
N ASN A 2 14.04 -11.37 -4.77
CA ASN A 2 13.64 -12.75 -4.42
C ASN A 2 14.65 -13.80 -4.93
N GLU A 3 15.12 -13.69 -6.18
CA GLU A 3 16.16 -14.57 -6.72
C GLU A 3 17.45 -14.52 -5.90
N LEU A 4 17.91 -13.34 -5.47
CA LEU A 4 19.13 -13.18 -4.68
C LEU A 4 19.00 -13.82 -3.29
N VAL A 5 17.80 -13.84 -2.71
CA VAL A 5 17.50 -14.60 -1.49
C VAL A 5 17.51 -16.11 -1.79
N GLY A 6 16.92 -16.53 -2.91
CA GLY A 6 16.88 -17.92 -3.35
C GLY A 6 18.25 -18.52 -3.71
N THR A 7 19.17 -17.71 -4.25
CA THR A 7 20.57 -18.11 -4.53
C THR A 7 21.49 -17.99 -3.32
N GLY A 8 21.04 -17.35 -2.25
CA GLY A 8 21.82 -17.10 -1.04
C GLY A 8 22.83 -15.95 -1.15
N GLU A 9 22.82 -15.17 -2.24
CA GLU A 9 23.60 -13.92 -2.33
C GLU A 9 23.16 -12.91 -1.26
N ILE A 10 21.85 -12.92 -0.94
CA ILE A 10 21.29 -12.26 0.23
C ILE A 10 20.96 -13.34 1.27
N SER A 11 21.53 -13.21 2.47
CA SER A 11 21.52 -14.26 3.49
C SER A 11 20.20 -14.47 4.23
N ALA A 12 19.21 -13.59 4.02
CA ALA A 12 17.92 -13.65 4.72
C ALA A 12 16.78 -13.09 3.84
N PRO A 13 15.51 -13.45 4.13
CA PRO A 13 14.35 -12.87 3.48
C PRO A 13 14.30 -11.34 3.57
N ILE A 14 13.72 -10.71 2.55
CA ILE A 14 13.53 -9.26 2.51
C ILE A 14 12.04 -8.90 2.54
N VAL A 15 11.69 -7.92 3.36
CA VAL A 15 10.38 -7.29 3.35
C VAL A 15 10.36 -6.14 2.33
N ILE A 16 9.39 -6.15 1.42
CA ILE A 16 9.16 -5.12 0.41
C ILE A 16 7.83 -4.46 0.73
N GLY A 17 7.90 -3.23 1.22
CA GLY A 17 6.72 -2.44 1.58
C GLY A 17 6.78 -1.05 1.00
N ARG A 18 5.83 -0.23 1.42
CA ARG A 18 5.75 1.21 1.14
C ARG A 18 5.01 1.92 2.27
N ASP A 19 5.10 3.24 2.30
CA ASP A 19 4.16 4.04 3.06
C ASP A 19 2.74 3.92 2.44
N HIS A 20 1.74 4.36 3.18
CA HIS A 20 0.35 4.47 2.74
C HIS A 20 0.14 5.62 1.75
N LEU A 21 1.07 6.58 1.70
CA LEU A 21 1.17 7.59 0.64
C LEU A 21 1.77 6.96 -0.61
N ASP A 22 0.90 6.56 -1.55
CA ASP A 22 1.27 6.07 -2.88
C ASP A 22 0.08 6.31 -3.84
N THR A 23 0.37 6.29 -5.14
CA THR A 23 -0.47 6.69 -6.28
C THR A 23 -1.91 6.18 -6.27
N GLY A 24 -2.17 5.01 -5.67
CA GLY A 24 -3.49 4.40 -5.63
C GLY A 24 -3.94 3.95 -4.24
N SER A 25 -3.25 4.35 -3.18
CA SER A 25 -3.48 3.80 -1.84
C SER A 25 -3.99 4.79 -0.82
N VAL A 26 -4.36 6.01 -1.20
CA VAL A 26 -4.86 7.04 -0.29
C VAL A 26 -5.90 7.94 -0.94
N ALA A 27 -6.94 8.26 -0.18
CA ALA A 27 -7.84 9.39 -0.41
C ALA A 27 -7.68 10.36 0.76
N SER A 28 -7.30 11.60 0.46
CA SER A 28 -6.89 12.63 1.43
C SER A 28 -7.03 14.02 0.78
N PRO A 29 -8.22 14.65 0.84
CA PRO A 29 -8.54 15.87 0.08
C PRO A 29 -7.70 17.10 0.43
N ASN A 30 -7.02 17.09 1.58
CA ASN A 30 -6.16 18.18 2.04
C ASN A 30 -4.66 17.86 1.85
N ARG A 31 -4.34 16.82 1.07
CA ARG A 31 -2.97 16.39 0.81
C ARG A 31 -2.85 15.61 -0.51
N GLU A 32 -2.92 14.27 -0.50
CA GLU A 32 -2.58 13.46 -1.68
C GLU A 32 -3.56 13.53 -2.84
N THR A 33 -4.85 13.73 -2.54
CA THR A 33 -5.90 13.84 -3.56
C THR A 33 -6.46 15.26 -3.64
N GLU A 34 -5.71 16.25 -3.13
CA GLU A 34 -6.10 17.66 -3.22
C GLU A 34 -6.14 18.14 -4.67
N ALA A 35 -7.25 18.78 -5.05
CA ALA A 35 -7.48 19.40 -6.34
C ALA A 35 -7.30 18.42 -7.52
N MET A 36 -7.87 17.22 -7.40
CA MET A 36 -7.97 16.31 -8.54
C MET A 36 -8.71 17.00 -9.67
N LYS A 37 -8.22 16.86 -10.91
CA LYS A 37 -8.71 17.62 -12.07
C LYS A 37 -10.21 17.45 -12.34
N ASP A 38 -10.77 16.33 -11.91
CA ASP A 38 -12.17 15.95 -12.05
C ASP A 38 -13.00 16.15 -10.77
N GLY A 39 -12.41 16.74 -9.72
CA GLY A 39 -13.06 17.00 -8.44
C GLY A 39 -13.32 15.75 -7.59
N THR A 40 -12.61 14.65 -7.86
CA THR A 40 -12.78 13.37 -7.15
C THR A 40 -11.99 13.27 -5.84
N ASP A 41 -11.53 14.39 -5.30
CA ASP A 41 -10.64 14.51 -4.14
C ASP A 41 -11.06 13.61 -2.96
N ALA A 42 -12.36 13.53 -2.66
CA ALA A 42 -12.92 12.80 -1.53
C ALA A 42 -13.41 11.37 -1.85
N VAL A 43 -13.21 10.87 -3.07
CA VAL A 43 -13.61 9.51 -3.44
C VAL A 43 -12.67 8.50 -2.78
N ALA A 44 -13.19 7.77 -1.78
CA ALA A 44 -12.41 6.84 -0.96
C ALA A 44 -12.54 5.36 -1.35
N ASP A 45 -13.19 5.04 -2.47
CA ASP A 45 -13.29 3.67 -2.97
C ASP A 45 -11.90 3.11 -3.34
N TRP A 46 -11.03 3.94 -3.90
CA TRP A 46 -9.71 3.56 -4.38
C TRP A 46 -8.79 2.93 -3.32
N PRO A 47 -8.55 3.53 -2.14
CA PRO A 47 -7.75 2.90 -1.09
C PRO A 47 -8.40 1.61 -0.54
N ILE A 48 -9.74 1.48 -0.56
CA ILE A 48 -10.42 0.25 -0.16
C ILE A 48 -10.15 -0.86 -1.20
N LEU A 49 -10.31 -0.55 -2.49
CA LEU A 49 -10.00 -1.46 -3.58
C LEU A 49 -8.51 -1.83 -3.60
N ASN A 50 -7.61 -0.90 -3.27
CA ASN A 50 -6.19 -1.16 -3.12
C ASN A 50 -5.91 -2.23 -2.06
N ALA A 51 -6.53 -2.10 -0.87
CA ALA A 51 -6.41 -3.10 0.18
C ALA A 51 -6.96 -4.46 -0.28
N LEU A 52 -8.17 -4.50 -0.81
CA LEU A 52 -8.81 -5.73 -1.28
C LEU A 52 -8.01 -6.44 -2.39
N LEU A 53 -7.50 -5.67 -3.36
CA LEU A 53 -6.70 -6.20 -4.45
C LEU A 53 -5.36 -6.76 -3.93
N ASN A 54 -4.67 -6.05 -3.03
CA ASN A 54 -3.42 -6.55 -2.46
C ASN A 54 -3.64 -7.82 -1.61
N THR A 55 -4.76 -7.91 -0.89
CA THR A 55 -5.14 -9.14 -0.18
C THR A 55 -5.39 -10.29 -1.16
N ALA A 56 -6.16 -10.05 -2.22
CA ALA A 56 -6.44 -11.05 -3.25
C ALA A 56 -5.19 -11.47 -4.04
N SER A 57 -4.22 -10.56 -4.20
CA SER A 57 -2.98 -10.78 -4.95
C SER A 57 -1.88 -11.47 -4.12
N GLY A 58 -2.11 -11.72 -2.83
CA GLY A 58 -1.18 -12.47 -1.98
C GLY A 58 -0.08 -11.64 -1.31
N ALA A 59 -0.33 -10.35 -1.03
CA ALA A 59 0.56 -9.61 -0.12
C ALA A 59 0.68 -10.33 1.23
N SER A 60 1.87 -10.30 1.83
CA SER A 60 2.13 -10.99 3.10
C SER A 60 1.34 -10.36 4.26
N TRP A 61 1.16 -9.05 4.23
CA TRP A 61 0.12 -8.39 5.03
C TRP A 61 -0.40 -7.12 4.35
N VAL A 62 -1.65 -6.81 4.69
CA VAL A 62 -2.38 -5.64 4.20
C VAL A 62 -2.98 -4.92 5.41
N SER A 63 -2.97 -3.59 5.37
CA SER A 63 -3.58 -2.74 6.38
C SER A 63 -4.49 -1.71 5.71
N PHE A 64 -5.57 -1.33 6.38
CA PHE A 64 -6.42 -0.22 5.99
C PHE A 64 -6.67 0.66 7.20
N HIS A 65 -6.29 1.93 7.11
CA HIS A 65 -6.25 2.86 8.23
C HIS A 65 -6.97 4.16 7.90
N HIS A 66 -7.30 4.88 8.96
CA HIS A 66 -8.00 6.17 8.93
C HIS A 66 -7.15 7.27 9.58
N GLY A 67 -7.13 8.44 8.96
CA GLY A 67 -6.64 9.69 9.56
C GLY A 67 -5.11 9.82 9.68
N GLY A 68 -4.34 8.96 9.01
CA GLY A 68 -2.89 9.09 8.98
C GLY A 68 -2.48 10.38 8.26
N GLY A 69 -1.49 11.07 8.84
CA GLY A 69 -0.95 12.32 8.31
C GLY A 69 -1.80 13.56 8.57
N VAL A 70 -3.09 13.52 8.24
CA VAL A 70 -4.00 14.69 8.25
C VAL A 70 -5.07 14.65 9.36
N GLY A 71 -5.02 13.63 10.23
CA GLY A 71 -5.91 13.52 11.39
C GLY A 71 -7.25 12.86 11.12
N ILE A 72 -7.97 12.55 12.21
CA ILE A 72 -9.28 11.88 12.19
C ILE A 72 -10.26 12.68 11.32
N GLY A 73 -10.94 11.98 10.42
CA GLY A 73 -11.93 12.52 9.48
C GLY A 73 -11.37 12.85 8.09
N ASN A 74 -10.04 12.95 7.94
CA ASN A 74 -9.46 13.62 6.76
C ASN A 74 -8.77 12.70 5.74
N SER A 75 -8.54 11.42 6.07
CA SER A 75 -7.95 10.47 5.12
C SER A 75 -8.39 9.02 5.34
N LEU A 76 -8.38 8.25 4.25
CA LEU A 76 -8.53 6.80 4.22
C LEU A 76 -7.44 6.22 3.33
N HIS A 77 -6.69 5.23 3.81
CA HIS A 77 -5.51 4.75 3.09
C HIS A 77 -5.08 3.33 3.45
N ALA A 78 -4.48 2.64 2.48
CA ALA A 78 -4.07 1.24 2.55
C ALA A 78 -2.55 1.06 2.50
N GLY A 79 -2.06 0.12 3.30
CA GLY A 79 -0.67 -0.33 3.29
C GLY A 79 -0.61 -1.77 2.79
N GLN A 80 0.52 -2.12 2.17
CA GLN A 80 0.81 -3.49 1.76
C GLN A 80 2.28 -3.78 1.97
N VAL A 81 2.60 -5.02 2.33
CA VAL A 81 3.97 -5.52 2.34
C VAL A 81 4.00 -6.96 1.85
N LEU A 82 5.07 -7.29 1.13
CA LEU A 82 5.38 -8.62 0.61
C LEU A 82 6.73 -9.10 1.17
N VAL A 83 6.81 -10.36 1.58
CA VAL A 83 8.07 -11.02 1.93
C VAL A 83 8.62 -11.74 0.70
N ALA A 84 9.83 -11.37 0.29
CA ALA A 84 10.62 -12.11 -0.68
C ALA A 84 11.54 -13.09 0.08
N ASP A 85 11.10 -14.35 0.19
CA ASP A 85 11.77 -15.40 0.97
C ASP A 85 12.61 -16.37 0.13
N GLY A 86 12.72 -16.13 -1.18
CA GLY A 86 13.48 -16.96 -2.12
C GLY A 86 12.68 -18.14 -2.71
N THR A 87 11.41 -18.30 -2.33
CA THR A 87 10.55 -19.35 -2.90
C THR A 87 9.91 -18.92 -4.23
N ALA A 88 9.43 -19.91 -5.00
CA ALA A 88 8.79 -19.69 -6.30
C ALA A 88 7.24 -19.57 -6.23
N LYS A 89 6.67 -19.50 -5.04
CA LYS A 89 5.21 -19.53 -4.82
C LYS A 89 4.55 -18.17 -5.00
#